data_AF-A0A939W5Z4-F1
#
_entry.id   AF-A0A939W5Z4-F1
#
_cell.length_a   1.000
_cell.length_b   1.000
_cell.length_c   1.000
_cell.angle_alpha   90.00
_cell.angle_beta   90.00
_cell.angle_gamma   90.00
#
_symmetry.space_group_name_H-M   'P 1'
#
loop_
_entity.id
_entity.type
_entity.pdbx_description
1 polymer ?
#
loop_
_entity_poly.entity_id
_entity_poly.type
_entity_poly.pdbx_seq_one_letter_code
_entity_poly.pdbx_strand_id
1 'polypeptide(L)'
;MYRPKNFKANCQVEIPDDYLNGQSMGVLKDMKYGATTLDDAGCGPLAVYNAMRYLGSPMSLPKVMRELETYAAPIGARLGTSAILMMIFFWRHHVRFRIIRRVKKIDRSHAGIMMYWTKRPVFSGGHFVFYRRDEFGRISVYNRYSNREEIYRFDSIGEMLPQNRIIVTFALKDKAPGNTVTEGEV
;
A
#
# COMPACT_ATOMS: atom_id res chain seq x y z
N MET A 1 10.43 -14.45 3.85
CA MET A 1 10.21 -15.87 4.20
C MET A 1 8.86 -15.99 4.90
N TYR A 2 7.93 -16.79 4.35
CA TYR A 2 6.60 -16.99 4.94
C TYR A 2 6.68 -17.70 6.30
N ARG A 3 5.93 -17.18 7.28
CA ARG A 3 5.87 -17.74 8.63
C ARG A 3 4.41 -17.94 9.04
N PRO A 4 3.86 -19.17 8.95
CA PRO A 4 2.46 -19.45 9.28
C PRO A 4 2.03 -18.99 10.68
N LYS A 5 2.97 -19.00 11.64
CA LYS A 5 2.74 -18.51 13.02
C LYS A 5 2.44 -17.00 13.08
N ASN A 6 3.00 -16.20 12.17
CA ASN A 6 2.71 -14.77 12.08
C ASN A 6 1.25 -14.54 11.72
N PHE A 7 0.76 -15.22 10.68
CA PHE A 7 -0.63 -15.09 10.22
C PHE A 7 -1.62 -15.42 11.34
N LYS A 8 -1.45 -16.56 12.03
CA LYS A 8 -2.32 -16.96 13.14
C LYS A 8 -2.34 -15.91 14.26
N ALA A 9 -1.18 -15.39 14.65
CA ALA A 9 -1.09 -14.36 15.70
C ALA A 9 -1.78 -13.06 15.26
N ASN A 10 -1.52 -12.59 14.04
CA ASN A 10 -2.05 -11.33 13.53
C ASN A 10 -3.57 -11.38 13.31
N CYS A 11 -4.15 -12.55 13.03
CA CYS A 11 -5.61 -12.72 12.94
C CYS A 11 -6.36 -12.49 14.25
N GLN A 12 -5.67 -12.46 15.40
CA GLN A 12 -6.27 -12.16 16.70
C GLN A 12 -6.22 -10.66 17.04
N VAL A 13 -5.58 -9.85 16.20
CA VAL A 13 -5.48 -8.40 16.41
C VAL A 13 -6.67 -7.72 15.75
N GLU A 14 -7.47 -7.03 16.56
CA GLU A 14 -8.54 -6.18 16.06
C GLU A 14 -7.95 -4.90 15.47
N ILE A 15 -8.31 -4.60 14.23
CA ILE A 15 -7.90 -3.40 13.52
C ILE A 15 -9.15 -2.67 13.05
N PRO A 16 -9.15 -1.32 13.05
CA PRO A 16 -10.29 -0.55 12.55
C PRO A 16 -10.65 -0.95 11.13
N ASP A 17 -11.95 -0.99 10.82
CA ASP A 17 -12.45 -1.12 9.46
C ASP A 17 -12.40 0.22 8.72
N ASP A 18 -11.23 0.87 8.70
CA ASP A 18 -10.96 2.09 7.94
C ASP A 18 -9.61 2.00 7.21
N TYR A 19 -9.27 3.01 6.42
CA TYR A 19 -7.91 3.21 5.93
C TYR A 19 -6.93 3.30 7.10
N LEU A 20 -5.80 2.62 6.97
CA LEU A 20 -4.79 2.55 8.01
C LEU A 20 -3.63 3.51 7.73
N ASN A 21 -3.17 4.16 8.78
CA ASN A 21 -2.02 5.03 8.82
C ASN A 21 -1.16 4.63 10.03
N GLY A 22 0.10 5.08 10.07
CA GLY A 22 0.92 4.90 11.25
C GLY A 22 1.29 3.45 11.57
N GLN A 23 1.99 2.75 10.67
CA GLN A 23 2.45 1.36 10.90
C GLN A 23 3.19 1.13 12.23
N SER A 24 3.81 2.17 12.80
CA SER A 24 4.56 2.19 14.07
C SER A 24 3.70 2.59 15.27
N MET A 25 2.37 2.69 15.10
CA MET A 25 1.43 3.17 16.10
C MET A 25 0.49 2.05 16.57
N GLY A 26 0.00 2.21 17.81
CA GLY A 26 -1.02 1.36 18.41
C GLY A 26 -0.69 -0.13 18.31
N VAL A 27 -1.71 -0.92 17.95
CA VAL A 27 -1.60 -2.38 17.79
C VAL A 27 -0.87 -2.80 16.51
N LEU A 28 -0.74 -1.91 15.52
CA LEU A 28 -0.13 -2.24 14.24
C LEU A 28 1.35 -2.55 14.40
N LYS A 29 2.08 -1.77 15.21
CA LYS A 29 3.54 -1.90 15.40
C LYS A 29 3.96 -3.30 15.87
N ASP A 30 3.09 -4.00 16.59
CA ASP A 30 3.36 -5.30 17.20
C ASP A 30 2.98 -6.48 16.30
N MET A 31 2.27 -6.22 15.18
CA MET A 31 1.91 -7.26 14.21
C MET A 31 3.15 -7.80 13.50
N LYS A 32 3.26 -9.13 13.41
CA LYS A 32 4.46 -9.82 12.92
C LYS A 32 4.50 -9.86 11.40
N TYR A 33 5.61 -9.45 10.78
CA TYR A 33 5.79 -9.45 9.33
C TYR A 33 7.20 -9.90 8.93
N GLY A 34 7.28 -11.01 8.20
CA GLY A 34 8.53 -11.66 7.85
C GLY A 34 9.31 -12.07 9.10
N ALA A 35 10.53 -11.55 9.25
CA ALA A 35 11.38 -11.75 10.42
C ALA A 35 11.32 -10.60 11.43
N THR A 36 10.46 -9.59 11.20
CA THR A 36 10.29 -8.41 12.06
C THR A 36 8.79 -8.15 12.31
N THR A 37 8.40 -6.90 12.60
CA THR A 37 7.04 -6.42 12.77
C THR A 37 6.67 -5.37 11.72
N LEU A 38 5.43 -4.86 11.75
CA LEU A 38 5.02 -3.75 10.89
C LEU A 38 5.72 -2.44 11.24
N ASP A 39 6.30 -2.28 12.44
CA ASP A 39 7.06 -1.08 12.80
C ASP A 39 8.21 -0.83 11.80
N ASP A 40 9.01 -1.87 11.54
CA ASP A 40 10.17 -1.78 10.65
C ASP A 40 9.82 -1.90 9.15
N ALA A 41 8.75 -2.65 8.82
CA ALA A 41 8.57 -3.18 7.46
C ALA A 41 7.12 -3.12 6.92
N GLY A 42 6.23 -2.43 7.62
CA GLY A 42 4.79 -2.36 7.35
C GLY A 42 4.29 -1.37 6.29
N CYS A 43 5.12 -0.44 5.78
CA CYS A 43 4.65 0.57 4.83
C CYS A 43 4.06 -0.02 3.54
N GLY A 44 4.64 -1.11 3.04
CA GLY A 44 4.14 -1.85 1.89
C GLY A 44 2.78 -2.52 2.16
N PRO A 45 2.67 -3.40 3.18
CA PRO A 45 1.40 -4.03 3.55
C PRO A 45 0.26 -3.04 3.79
N LEU A 46 0.50 -1.93 4.50
CA LEU A 46 -0.51 -0.89 4.73
C LEU A 46 -0.95 -0.22 3.42
N ALA A 47 -0.02 0.10 2.52
CA ALA A 47 -0.35 0.69 1.24
C ALA A 47 -1.21 -0.26 0.37
N VAL A 48 -0.91 -1.57 0.38
CA VAL A 48 -1.71 -2.60 -0.31
C VAL A 48 -3.10 -2.72 0.30
N TYR A 49 -3.19 -2.81 1.63
CA TYR A 49 -4.46 -2.87 2.34
C TYR A 49 -5.37 -1.70 1.96
N ASN A 50 -4.84 -0.48 2.00
CA ASN A 50 -5.55 0.74 1.63
C ASN A 50 -5.97 0.75 0.15
N ALA A 51 -5.10 0.28 -0.74
CA ALA A 51 -5.42 0.17 -2.17
C ALA A 51 -6.55 -0.83 -2.44
N MET A 52 -6.53 -2.01 -1.81
CA MET A 52 -7.56 -3.03 -2.00
C MET A 52 -8.92 -2.60 -1.47
N ARG A 53 -8.94 -1.89 -0.34
CA ARG A 53 -10.12 -1.19 0.19
C ARG A 53 -10.67 -0.18 -0.82
N TYR A 54 -9.81 0.69 -1.36
CA TYR A 54 -10.22 1.67 -2.37
C TYR A 54 -10.82 1.03 -3.63
N LEU A 55 -10.29 -0.12 -4.06
CA LEU A 55 -10.77 -0.86 -5.23
C LEU A 55 -12.10 -1.63 -5.01
N GLY A 56 -12.73 -1.48 -3.84
CA GLY A 56 -13.94 -2.23 -3.49
C GLY A 56 -13.71 -3.73 -3.37
N SER A 57 -12.49 -4.15 -3.05
CA SER A 57 -12.13 -5.54 -2.77
C SER A 57 -11.33 -5.60 -1.47
N PRO A 58 -11.93 -5.15 -0.34
CA PRO A 58 -11.22 -5.07 0.93
C PRO A 58 -10.68 -6.45 1.35
N MET A 59 -9.49 -6.44 1.94
CA MET A 59 -8.82 -7.61 2.47
C MET A 59 -8.36 -7.29 3.89
N SER A 60 -8.43 -8.27 4.80
CA SER A 60 -7.84 -8.09 6.12
C SER A 60 -6.34 -7.88 6.01
N LEU A 61 -5.77 -7.00 6.84
CA LEU A 61 -4.33 -6.74 6.86
C LEU A 61 -3.50 -8.03 7.07
N PRO A 62 -3.88 -8.96 7.97
CA PRO A 62 -3.19 -10.25 8.08
C PRO A 62 -3.16 -11.06 6.77
N LYS A 63 -4.24 -11.04 5.97
CA LYS A 63 -4.28 -11.74 4.68
C LYS A 63 -3.34 -11.09 3.67
N VAL A 64 -3.32 -9.76 3.60
CA VAL A 64 -2.37 -9.00 2.76
C VAL A 64 -0.92 -9.34 3.14
N MET A 65 -0.59 -9.29 4.43
CA MET A 65 0.75 -9.62 4.95
C MET A 65 1.14 -11.05 4.58
N ARG A 66 0.27 -12.03 4.82
CA ARG A 66 0.51 -13.44 4.48
C ARG A 66 0.84 -13.63 3.00
N GLU A 67 0.08 -12.98 2.12
CA GLU A 67 0.30 -13.12 0.68
C GLU A 67 1.62 -12.49 0.24
N LEU A 68 1.94 -11.28 0.74
CA LEU A 68 3.23 -10.63 0.46
C LEU A 68 4.41 -11.47 0.98
N GLU A 69 4.32 -12.03 2.19
CA GLU A 69 5.32 -12.96 2.73
C GLU A 69 5.48 -14.22 1.89
N THR A 70 4.37 -14.75 1.36
CA THR A 70 4.34 -15.93 0.49
C THR A 70 5.03 -15.63 -0.84
N TYR A 71 4.74 -14.49 -1.46
CA TYR A 71 5.38 -14.06 -2.71
C TYR A 71 6.86 -13.69 -2.52
N ALA A 72 7.25 -13.26 -1.32
CA ALA A 72 8.63 -12.96 -0.95
C ALA A 72 9.51 -14.21 -0.83
N ALA A 73 8.94 -15.35 -0.45
CA ALA A 73 9.69 -16.58 -0.21
C ALA A 73 10.50 -17.07 -1.42
N PRO A 74 9.94 -17.23 -2.64
CA PRO A 74 10.69 -17.74 -3.79
C PRO A 74 11.77 -16.78 -4.30
N ILE A 75 11.62 -15.47 -4.08
CA ILE A 75 12.57 -14.45 -4.56
C ILE A 75 13.61 -14.05 -3.52
N GLY A 76 13.65 -14.75 -2.37
CA GLY A 76 14.65 -14.51 -1.32
C GLY A 76 14.55 -13.12 -0.67
N ALA A 77 13.41 -12.43 -0.79
CA ALA A 77 13.24 -11.12 -0.16
C ALA A 77 13.22 -11.29 1.37
N ARG A 78 14.21 -10.67 2.03
CA ARG A 78 14.46 -10.84 3.48
C ARG A 78 13.76 -9.78 4.34
N LEU A 79 13.54 -8.57 3.82
CA LEU A 79 12.99 -7.44 4.57
C LEU A 79 12.01 -6.63 3.71
N GLY A 80 10.89 -6.23 4.32
CA GLY A 80 9.92 -5.31 3.73
C GLY A 80 9.19 -5.83 2.49
N THR A 81 8.49 -4.91 1.84
CA THR A 81 7.85 -5.14 0.55
C THR A 81 8.64 -4.42 -0.54
N SER A 82 8.95 -5.11 -1.63
CA SER A 82 9.61 -4.52 -2.80
C SER A 82 8.59 -4.15 -3.87
N ALA A 83 9.00 -3.32 -4.83
CA ALA A 83 8.20 -3.01 -6.01
C ALA A 83 7.83 -4.28 -6.81
N ILE A 84 8.70 -5.29 -6.84
CA ILE A 84 8.42 -6.57 -7.51
C ILE A 84 7.29 -7.32 -6.80
N LEU A 85 7.32 -7.37 -5.46
CA LEU A 85 6.24 -7.99 -4.68
C LEU A 85 4.90 -7.28 -4.89
N MET A 86 4.93 -5.96 -4.99
CA MET A 86 3.75 -5.15 -5.32
C MET A 86 3.18 -5.54 -6.69
N MET A 87 4.03 -5.69 -7.71
CA MET A 87 3.62 -6.13 -9.05
C MET A 87 3.00 -7.52 -9.03
N ILE A 88 3.65 -8.48 -8.35
CA ILE A 88 3.15 -9.85 -8.23
C ILE A 88 1.78 -9.85 -7.53
N PHE A 89 1.65 -9.11 -6.43
CA PHE A 89 0.39 -8.99 -5.70
C PHE A 89 -0.74 -8.48 -6.60
N PHE A 90 -0.56 -7.34 -7.26
CA PHE A 90 -1.60 -6.79 -8.14
C PHE A 90 -1.91 -7.68 -9.34
N TRP A 91 -0.91 -8.36 -9.91
CA TRP A 91 -1.14 -9.31 -10.99
C TRP A 91 -2.01 -10.49 -10.55
N ARG A 92 -1.76 -11.07 -9.36
CA ARG A 92 -2.55 -12.19 -8.82
C ARG A 92 -3.96 -11.82 -8.40
N HIS A 93 -4.19 -10.55 -8.09
CA HIS A 93 -5.53 -9.99 -7.77
C HIS A 93 -6.22 -9.37 -8.98
N HIS A 94 -5.68 -9.54 -10.20
CA HIS A 94 -6.23 -8.96 -11.44
C HIS A 94 -6.44 -7.44 -11.37
N VAL A 95 -5.65 -6.75 -10.53
CA VAL A 95 -5.69 -5.30 -10.39
C VAL A 95 -4.97 -4.68 -11.57
N ARG A 96 -5.67 -3.81 -12.31
CA ARG A 96 -5.09 -3.08 -13.43
C ARG A 96 -4.33 -1.87 -12.92
N PHE A 97 -3.06 -1.74 -13.30
CA PHE A 97 -2.23 -0.59 -12.94
C PHE A 97 -1.33 -0.15 -14.09
N ARG A 98 -0.74 1.04 -13.93
CA ARG A 98 0.35 1.55 -14.77
C ARG A 98 1.55 1.86 -13.89
N ILE A 99 2.74 1.52 -14.36
CA ILE A 99 3.99 1.94 -13.73
C ILE A 99 4.34 3.33 -14.22
N ILE A 100 4.38 4.31 -13.31
CA ILE A 100 4.66 5.71 -13.60
C ILE A 100 5.79 6.19 -12.69
N ARG A 101 6.69 7.02 -13.22
CA ARG A 101 7.74 7.70 -12.44
C ARG A 101 7.71 9.22 -12.54
N ARG A 102 7.06 9.77 -13.57
CA ARG A 102 7.00 11.22 -13.79
C ARG A 102 5.84 11.82 -13.01
N VAL A 103 6.12 12.79 -12.12
CA VAL A 103 5.15 13.51 -11.27
C VAL A 103 3.96 14.01 -12.10
N LYS A 104 4.19 14.72 -13.21
CA LYS A 104 3.12 15.20 -14.09
C LYS A 104 2.17 14.09 -14.61
N LYS A 105 2.63 12.84 -14.73
CA LYS A 105 1.80 11.71 -15.13
C LYS A 105 1.06 11.09 -13.93
N ILE A 106 1.69 11.08 -12.76
CA ILE A 106 1.05 10.67 -11.49
C ILE A 106 -0.03 11.69 -11.11
N ASP A 107 0.18 12.97 -11.42
CA ASP A 107 -0.82 14.01 -11.17
C ASP A 107 -2.12 13.79 -11.92
N ARG A 108 -2.12 12.96 -12.95
CA ARG A 108 -3.29 12.61 -13.75
C ARG A 108 -3.95 11.29 -13.34
N SER A 109 -3.41 10.57 -12.35
CA SER A 109 -4.04 9.35 -11.83
C SER A 109 -4.89 9.64 -10.60
N HIS A 110 -6.03 8.97 -10.51
CA HIS A 110 -6.96 9.07 -9.39
C HIS A 110 -6.43 8.43 -8.13
N ALA A 111 -5.79 7.26 -8.21
CA ALA A 111 -5.23 6.60 -7.04
C ALA A 111 -4.00 5.76 -7.38
N GLY A 112 -3.21 5.42 -6.38
CA GLY A 112 -2.04 4.58 -6.56
C GLY A 112 -1.28 4.28 -5.30
N ILE A 113 -0.35 3.33 -5.43
CA ILE A 113 0.71 3.13 -4.46
C ILE A 113 1.98 3.77 -4.98
N MET A 114 2.59 4.64 -4.19
CA MET A 114 3.83 5.33 -4.54
C MET A 114 4.95 4.88 -3.62
N MET A 115 6.10 4.61 -4.21
CA MET A 115 7.36 4.37 -3.52
C MET A 115 8.32 5.53 -3.77
N TYR A 116 8.90 6.08 -2.70
CA TYR A 116 9.87 7.17 -2.81
C TYR A 116 10.99 7.08 -1.77
N TRP A 117 12.08 7.79 -2.03
CA TRP A 117 13.19 7.95 -1.09
C TRP A 117 12.80 8.85 0.07
N THR A 118 12.98 8.42 1.33
CA THR A 118 12.61 9.20 2.53
C THR A 118 13.46 10.46 2.74
N LYS A 119 14.70 10.47 2.22
CA LYS A 119 15.60 11.63 2.25
C LYS A 119 16.23 11.81 0.86
N ARG A 120 17.55 11.66 0.77
CA ARG A 120 18.31 11.79 -0.49
C ARG A 120 18.14 10.53 -1.36
N PRO A 121 18.00 10.66 -2.69
CA PRO A 121 17.95 9.52 -3.59
C PRO A 121 19.16 8.59 -3.43
N VAL A 122 18.95 7.28 -3.59
CA VAL A 122 19.98 6.21 -3.57
C VAL A 122 20.65 5.99 -2.19
N PHE A 123 20.58 6.94 -1.27
CA PHE A 123 21.21 6.89 0.06
C PHE A 123 20.22 6.90 1.24
N SER A 124 18.93 6.71 0.99
CA SER A 124 17.91 6.66 2.05
C SER A 124 16.99 5.46 1.91
N GLY A 125 16.23 5.14 2.95
CA GLY A 125 15.22 4.08 2.87
C GLY A 125 14.11 4.45 1.88
N GLY A 126 13.54 3.44 1.20
CA GLY A 126 12.33 3.60 0.42
C GLY A 126 11.09 3.56 1.32
N HIS A 127 10.08 4.36 1.00
CA HIS A 127 8.80 4.39 1.72
C HIS A 127 7.64 4.20 0.76
N PHE A 128 6.66 3.39 1.17
CA PHE A 128 5.43 3.16 0.42
C PHE A 128 4.26 3.92 1.05
N VAL A 129 3.49 4.57 0.20
CA VAL A 129 2.24 5.25 0.57
C VAL A 129 1.13 4.85 -0.39
N PHE A 130 -0.11 4.90 0.09
CA PHE A 130 -1.29 4.90 -0.78
C PHE A 130 -1.79 6.33 -0.93
N TYR A 131 -2.18 6.74 -2.13
CA TYR A 131 -2.85 8.01 -2.36
C TYR A 131 -4.13 7.81 -3.17
N ARG A 132 -5.10 8.71 -2.97
CA ARG A 132 -6.29 8.85 -3.81
C ARG A 132 -6.67 10.32 -3.97
N ARG A 133 -7.35 10.64 -5.06
CA ARG A 133 -7.99 11.94 -5.30
C ARG A 133 -9.45 11.88 -4.91
N ASP A 134 -9.92 12.95 -4.29
CA ASP A 134 -11.35 13.20 -4.15
C ASP A 134 -11.94 13.79 -5.45
N GLU A 135 -13.25 14.04 -5.43
CA GLU A 135 -14.02 14.61 -6.54
C GLU A 135 -13.57 16.04 -6.92
N PHE A 136 -12.93 16.76 -5.98
CA PHE A 136 -12.37 18.10 -6.20
C PHE A 136 -10.91 18.07 -6.67
N GLY A 137 -10.35 16.87 -6.86
CA GLY A 137 -8.99 16.67 -7.33
C GLY A 137 -7.91 16.75 -6.24
N ARG A 138 -8.27 16.97 -4.96
CA ARG A 138 -7.29 17.01 -3.85
C ARG A 138 -6.78 15.62 -3.55
N ILE A 139 -5.49 15.52 -3.29
CA ILE A 139 -4.81 14.25 -3.04
C ILE A 139 -4.78 13.98 -1.55
N SER A 140 -5.42 12.90 -1.12
CA SER A 140 -5.24 12.33 0.21
C SER A 140 -4.15 11.26 0.17
N VAL A 141 -3.17 11.37 1.06
CA VAL A 141 -2.04 10.46 1.19
C VAL A 141 -2.11 9.76 2.53
N TYR A 142 -2.11 8.44 2.47
CA TYR A 142 -2.21 7.53 3.60
C TYR A 142 -0.86 6.90 3.91
N ASN A 143 -0.60 6.70 5.20
CA ASN A 143 0.62 6.18 5.77
C ASN A 143 1.86 6.98 5.31
N ARG A 144 1.76 8.32 5.27
CA ARG A 144 2.88 9.19 4.83
C ARG A 144 4.10 9.07 5.71
N TYR A 145 3.88 8.93 7.02
CA TYR A 145 4.92 8.64 8.01
C TYR A 145 4.53 7.39 8.78
N SER A 146 5.53 6.65 9.23
CA SER A 146 5.31 5.40 9.95
C SER A 146 4.72 5.62 11.35
N ASN A 147 4.97 6.77 11.97
CA ASN A 147 4.60 7.10 13.35
C ASN A 147 3.52 8.17 13.46
N ARG A 148 2.67 8.30 12.44
CA ARG A 148 1.61 9.31 12.33
C ARG A 148 0.36 8.68 11.76
N GLU A 149 -0.77 8.87 12.43
CA GLU A 149 -2.07 8.33 12.01
C GLU A 149 -2.86 9.31 11.12
N GLU A 150 -2.35 10.54 10.97
CA GLU A 150 -3.00 11.60 10.22
C GLU A 150 -2.98 11.35 8.70
N ILE A 151 -4.09 11.72 8.04
CA ILE A 151 -4.20 11.76 6.57
C ILE A 151 -3.70 13.13 6.09
N TYR A 152 -2.73 13.13 5.18
CA TYR A 152 -2.17 14.36 4.62
C TYR A 152 -2.84 14.69 3.29
N ARG A 153 -3.11 15.98 3.07
CA ARG A 153 -3.77 16.47 1.85
C ARG A 153 -2.86 17.44 1.09
N PHE A 154 -2.88 17.34 -0.24
CA PHE A 154 -2.10 18.18 -1.16
C PHE A 154 -2.93 18.49 -2.40
N ASP A 155 -2.61 19.58 -3.09
CA ASP A 155 -3.21 19.92 -4.37
C ASP A 155 -2.52 19.15 -5.52
N SER A 156 -1.24 18.80 -5.35
CA SER A 156 -0.47 18.04 -6.34
C SER A 156 0.57 17.10 -5.72
N ILE A 157 1.00 16.09 -6.49
CA ILE A 157 2.12 15.24 -6.11
C ILE A 157 3.41 16.04 -6.06
N GLY A 158 3.56 17.06 -6.91
CA GLY A 158 4.73 17.94 -6.92
C GLY A 158 4.89 18.75 -5.63
N GLU A 159 3.77 19.15 -5.02
CA GLU A 159 3.73 19.79 -3.70
C GLU A 159 4.14 18.80 -2.59
N MET A 160 3.63 17.57 -2.65
CA MET A 160 3.97 16.52 -1.68
C MET A 160 5.46 16.14 -1.73
N LEU A 161 6.00 15.95 -2.94
CA LEU A 161 7.31 15.36 -3.15
C LEU A 161 7.95 15.78 -4.49
N PRO A 162 9.23 16.20 -4.50
CA PRO A 162 9.92 16.52 -5.74
C PRO A 162 10.18 15.28 -6.61
N GLN A 163 10.21 15.50 -7.92
CA GLN A 163 10.36 14.47 -8.96
C GLN A 163 11.54 13.50 -8.74
N ASN A 164 12.67 14.00 -8.28
CA ASN A 164 13.89 13.21 -8.09
C ASN A 164 13.81 12.21 -6.92
N ARG A 165 12.81 12.33 -6.05
CA ARG A 165 12.59 11.38 -4.93
C ARG A 165 11.68 10.21 -5.30
N ILE A 166 10.93 10.30 -6.40
CA ILE A 166 10.04 9.22 -6.85
C ILE A 166 10.86 8.04 -7.36
N ILE A 167 10.67 6.86 -6.75
CA ILE A 167 11.27 5.61 -7.22
C ILE A 167 10.35 4.96 -8.25
N VAL A 168 9.08 4.76 -7.87
CA VAL A 168 8.06 4.14 -8.72
C VAL A 168 6.66 4.45 -8.18
N THR A 169 5.67 4.50 -9.07
CA THR A 169 4.26 4.55 -8.71
C THR A 169 3.48 3.51 -9.49
N PHE A 170 2.66 2.75 -8.77
CA PHE A 170 1.64 1.86 -9.31
C PHE A 170 0.34 2.65 -9.34
N ALA A 171 0.12 3.39 -10.44
CA ALA A 171 -1.11 4.13 -10.65
C ALA A 171 -2.23 3.13 -10.96
N LEU A 172 -3.19 3.02 -10.05
CA LEU A 172 -4.32 2.12 -10.19
C LEU A 172 -5.23 2.66 -11.29
N LYS A 173 -5.76 1.76 -12.11
CA LYS A 173 -6.90 2.08 -12.96
C LYS A 173 -8.15 1.72 -12.18
N ASP A 174 -9.18 2.56 -12.26
CA ASP A 174 -10.48 2.19 -11.73
C ASP A 174 -10.89 0.83 -12.29
N LYS A 175 -11.63 0.05 -11.49
CA LYS A 175 -12.35 -1.09 -12.06
C LYS A 175 -13.19 -0.54 -13.21
N ALA A 176 -13.16 -1.22 -14.34
CA ALA A 176 -14.09 -0.91 -15.41
C ALA A 176 -15.50 -0.92 -14.80
N PRO A 177 -16.35 0.09 -15.04
CA PRO A 177 -17.75 0.02 -14.65
C PRO A 177 -18.36 -1.19 -15.37
N GLY A 178 -18.62 -2.27 -14.64
CA GLY A 178 -19.02 -3.54 -15.24
C GLY A 178 -18.63 -4.74 -14.38
N ASN A 179 -19.27 -4.84 -13.22
CA ASN A 179 -19.68 -6.07 -12.53
C ASN A 179 -20.21 -5.66 -11.15
N THR A 180 -21.27 -4.84 -11.15
CA THR A 180 -22.33 -5.04 -10.17
C THR A 180 -22.83 -6.46 -10.40
N VAL A 181 -22.44 -7.37 -9.51
CA VAL A 181 -23.20 -8.60 -9.32
C VAL A 181 -24.58 -8.09 -8.94
N THR A 182 -25.54 -8.23 -9.84
CA THR A 182 -26.96 -8.12 -9.53
C THR A 182 -27.18 -9.04 -8.33
N GLU A 183 -27.52 -8.44 -7.19
CA GLU A 183 -28.09 -9.16 -6.07
C GLU A 183 -29.26 -9.97 -6.64
N GLY A 184 -29.14 -11.29 -6.55
CA GLY A 184 -30.17 -12.20 -7.00
C GLY A 184 -31.39 -12.00 -6.11
N GLU A 185 -32.50 -11.68 -6.76
CA GLU A 185 -33.82 -12.04 -6.26
C GLU A 185 -33.87 -13.56 -6.08
N VAL A 186 -34.07 -14.00 -4.83
CA VAL A 186 -34.93 -15.15 -4.48
C VAL A 186 -35.69 -14.77 -3.22
#